data_AF-A0A1E3NWI3-F1
#
_entry.id   AF-A0A1E3NWI3-F1
#
_cell.length_a   1.000
_cell.length_b   1.000
_cell.length_c   1.000
_cell.angle_alpha   90.00
_cell.angle_beta   90.00
_cell.angle_gamma   90.00
#
_symmetry.space_group_name_H-M   'P 1'
#
loop_
_entity.id
_entity.type
_entity.pdbx_description
1 polymer ?
#
loop_
_entity_poly.entity_id
_entity_poly.type
_entity_poly.pdbx_seq_one_letter_code
_entity_poly.pdbx_strand_id
1 'polypeptide(L)'
;MTAKLNFLKTNMSGTSEDDLLKDREEYQDVLNYLKQDQFNEVLSPLDGEGREFWVQAITNPNDGELIKLDIGNGEFKEFNKKQAIEFLEKKVKELELKLK
;
A
#
# COMPACT_ATOMS: atom_id res chain seq x y z
N MET A 1 31.84 21.98 -31.48
CA MET A 1 31.96 22.11 -30.01
C MET A 1 31.07 21.06 -29.39
N THR A 2 31.67 20.12 -28.68
CA THR A 2 31.08 18.87 -28.23
C THR A 2 30.58 19.04 -26.81
N ALA A 3 29.29 18.87 -26.56
CA ALA A 3 28.78 18.64 -25.21
C ALA A 3 28.53 17.14 -25.05
N LYS A 4 29.47 16.47 -24.37
CA LYS A 4 29.30 15.10 -23.86
C LYS A 4 28.17 15.12 -22.82
N LEU A 5 27.07 14.42 -23.09
CA LEU A 5 26.21 13.94 -22.01
C LEU A 5 26.94 12.76 -21.35
N ASN A 6 27.38 12.97 -20.11
CA ASN A 6 27.92 11.91 -19.29
C ASN A 6 26.78 10.97 -18.89
N PHE A 7 26.69 9.83 -19.58
CA PHE A 7 26.24 8.58 -18.96
C PHE A 7 27.30 8.13 -17.96
N LEU A 8 26.89 7.36 -16.92
CA LEU A 8 27.62 6.80 -15.76
C LEU A 8 27.24 7.52 -14.46
N LYS A 9 26.74 6.90 -13.39
CA LYS A 9 26.56 5.53 -12.88
C LYS A 9 25.48 5.70 -11.78
N THR A 10 24.60 4.77 -11.42
CA THR A 10 24.85 3.42 -10.90
C THR A 10 23.48 2.77 -10.70
N ASN A 11 23.32 1.52 -11.12
CA ASN A 11 22.36 0.62 -10.50
C ASN A 11 22.69 0.52 -9.01
N MET A 12 21.79 0.96 -8.14
CA MET A 12 21.70 0.47 -6.77
C MET A 12 20.23 0.14 -6.51
N SER A 13 19.93 -1.16 -6.52
CA SER A 13 18.68 -1.73 -6.02
C SER A 13 18.65 -1.60 -4.49
N GLY A 14 18.46 -0.37 -4.01
CA GLY A 14 18.10 -0.07 -2.64
C GLY A 14 16.83 0.74 -2.71
N THR A 15 15.75 0.24 -2.12
CA THR A 15 14.53 1.01 -1.87
C THR A 15 14.94 2.33 -1.23
N SER A 16 14.62 3.47 -1.85
CA SER A 16 15.03 4.77 -1.31
C SER A 16 14.31 5.01 0.02
N GLU A 17 14.86 5.89 0.86
CA GLU A 17 14.19 6.27 2.11
C GLU A 17 12.78 6.85 1.84
N ASP A 18 12.65 7.60 0.75
CA ASP A 18 11.37 8.13 0.26
C ASP A 18 10.38 7.01 -0.12
N ASP A 19 10.87 5.95 -0.79
CA ASP A 19 10.03 4.78 -1.13
C ASP A 19 9.58 4.04 0.15
N LEU A 20 10.48 3.86 1.12
CA LEU A 20 10.15 3.21 2.41
C LEU A 20 9.14 4.03 3.22
N LEU A 21 9.24 5.36 3.17
CA LEU A 21 8.30 6.26 3.84
C LEU A 21 6.92 6.18 3.19
N LYS A 22 6.87 6.21 1.85
CA LYS A 22 5.64 6.08 1.08
C LYS A 22 4.95 4.74 1.37
N ASP A 23 5.67 3.63 1.30
CA ASP A 23 5.13 2.31 1.62
C ASP A 23 4.54 2.29 3.04
N ARG A 24 5.25 2.89 4.00
CA ARG A 24 4.82 2.94 5.41
C ARG A 24 3.53 3.73 5.55
N GLU A 25 3.40 4.87 4.88
CA GLU A 25 2.18 5.69 4.87
C GLU A 25 1.00 4.91 4.25
N GLU A 26 1.20 4.24 3.11
CA GLU A 26 0.16 3.42 2.48
C GLU A 26 -0.35 2.31 3.41
N TYR A 27 0.55 1.56 4.08
CA TYR A 27 0.14 0.55 5.05
C TYR A 27 -0.57 1.14 6.28
N GLN A 28 -0.15 2.33 6.72
CA GLN A 28 -0.75 3.02 7.86
C GLN A 28 -2.17 3.50 7.54
N ASP A 29 -2.42 3.98 6.32
CA ASP A 29 -3.74 4.42 5.88
C ASP A 29 -4.73 3.26 5.82
N VAL A 30 -4.31 2.11 5.27
CA VAL A 30 -5.13 0.90 5.26
C VAL A 30 -5.42 0.42 6.68
N LEU A 31 -4.42 0.44 7.57
CA LEU A 31 -4.61 0.07 8.97
C LEU A 31 -5.61 1.00 9.68
N ASN A 32 -5.51 2.31 9.44
CA ASN A 32 -6.43 3.29 9.98
C ASN A 32 -7.85 3.05 9.48
N TYR A 33 -8.02 2.80 8.18
CA TYR A 33 -9.30 2.45 7.57
C TYR A 33 -9.91 1.20 8.21
N LEU A 34 -9.14 0.10 8.35
CA LEU A 34 -9.64 -1.14 8.95
C LEU A 34 -10.02 -1.02 10.43
N LYS A 35 -9.47 -0.04 11.15
CA LYS A 35 -9.80 0.24 12.55
C LYS A 35 -11.06 1.07 12.72
N GLN A 36 -11.58 1.67 11.65
CA GLN A 36 -12.86 2.36 11.69
C GLN A 36 -14.02 1.34 11.75
N ASP A 37 -15.13 1.76 12.37
CA ASP A 37 -16.38 1.00 12.40
C ASP A 37 -17.52 1.88 11.90
N GLN A 38 -17.40 2.29 10.64
CA GLN A 38 -18.38 3.12 9.98
C GLN A 38 -18.42 2.83 8.48
N PHE A 39 -19.59 3.07 7.90
CA PHE A 39 -19.72 3.13 6.44
C PHE A 39 -19.00 4.36 5.91
N ASN A 40 -18.15 4.13 4.92
CA ASN A 40 -17.41 5.16 4.21
C ASN A 40 -17.83 5.16 2.75
N GLU A 41 -18.00 6.36 2.20
CA GLU A 41 -18.15 6.54 0.76
C GLU A 41 -16.78 6.63 0.13
N VAL A 42 -16.53 5.79 -0.88
CA VAL A 42 -15.24 5.67 -1.55
C VAL A 42 -15.40 5.73 -3.06
N LEU A 43 -14.36 6.19 -3.74
CA LEU A 43 -14.20 6.03 -5.18
C LEU A 43 -13.30 4.82 -5.43
N SER A 44 -13.89 3.76 -5.96
CA SER A 44 -13.15 2.54 -6.32
C SER A 44 -12.88 2.52 -7.82
N PRO A 45 -11.67 2.16 -8.26
CA PRO A 45 -11.42 1.95 -9.68
C PRO A 45 -12.18 0.70 -10.18
N LEU A 46 -12.83 0.81 -11.32
CA LEU A 46 -13.58 -0.28 -11.96
C LEU A 46 -12.67 -1.34 -12.57
N ASP A 47 -11.53 -0.92 -13.11
CA ASP A 47 -10.57 -1.75 -13.83
C ASP A 47 -9.51 -2.39 -12.92
N GLY A 48 -9.49 -2.03 -11.64
CA GLY A 48 -8.48 -2.47 -10.67
C GLY A 48 -7.07 -1.89 -10.91
N GLU A 49 -6.88 -1.13 -11.98
CA GLU A 49 -5.59 -0.52 -12.34
C GLU A 49 -5.60 1.01 -12.20
N GLY A 50 -6.76 1.61 -11.90
CA GLY A 50 -6.91 3.02 -11.56
C GLY A 50 -6.81 3.95 -12.76
N ARG A 51 -7.01 3.45 -13.99
CA ARG A 51 -6.56 4.20 -15.17
C ARG A 51 -7.62 5.13 -15.72
N GLU A 52 -8.90 4.76 -15.80
CA GLU A 52 -9.88 5.66 -16.46
C GLU A 52 -11.32 5.64 -15.91
N PHE A 53 -11.72 4.64 -15.12
CA PHE A 53 -13.11 4.49 -14.67
C PHE A 53 -13.21 4.30 -13.16
N TRP A 54 -13.96 5.19 -12.51
CA TRP A 54 -14.19 5.17 -11.06
C TRP A 54 -15.67 5.00 -10.77
N VAL A 55 -15.99 4.21 -9.75
CA VAL A 55 -17.35 4.07 -9.22
C VAL A 55 -17.41 4.55 -7.79
N GLN A 56 -18.49 5.27 -7.50
CA GLN A 56 -18.88 5.59 -6.13
C GLN A 56 -19.42 4.33 -5.47
N ALA A 57 -18.87 3.98 -4.32
CA ALA A 57 -19.27 2.82 -3.54
C ALA A 57 -19.40 3.19 -2.07
N ILE A 58 -20.30 2.52 -1.37
CA ILE A 58 -20.38 2.57 0.09
C ILE A 58 -19.76 1.27 0.59
N THR A 59 -18.79 1.39 1.48
CA THR A 59 -18.05 0.25 2.04
C THR A 59 -17.95 0.38 3.55
N ASN A 60 -17.94 -0.75 4.24
CA ASN A 60 -17.56 -0.82 5.63
C ASN A 60 -16.42 -1.85 5.74
N PRO A 61 -15.28 -1.50 6.37
CA PRO A 61 -14.17 -2.44 6.57
C PRO A 61 -14.55 -3.70 7.36
N ASN A 62 -15.75 -3.73 7.98
CA ASN A 62 -16.29 -4.84 8.76
C ASN A 62 -17.30 -5.72 8.02
N ASP A 63 -17.75 -5.33 6.83
CA ASP A 63 -18.78 -6.08 6.11
C ASP A 63 -18.23 -7.35 5.43
N GLY A 64 -16.92 -7.42 5.19
CA GLY A 64 -16.27 -8.56 4.57
C GLY A 64 -15.78 -9.61 5.58
N GLU A 65 -16.04 -10.89 5.31
CA GLU A 65 -15.45 -11.99 6.09
C GLU A 65 -13.92 -12.06 5.89
N LEU A 66 -13.45 -11.73 4.68
CA LEU A 66 -12.05 -11.81 4.27
C LEU A 66 -11.61 -10.53 3.57
N ILE A 67 -10.38 -10.12 3.86
CA ILE A 67 -9.68 -8.97 3.28
C ILE A 67 -8.48 -9.50 2.51
N LYS A 68 -8.37 -9.13 1.24
CA LYS A 68 -7.24 -9.49 0.37
C LYS A 68 -6.15 -8.43 0.47
N LEU A 69 -4.98 -8.81 0.96
CA LEU A 69 -3.81 -7.92 1.09
C LEU A 69 -2.67 -8.40 0.20
N ASP A 70 -1.91 -7.47 -0.37
CA ASP A 70 -0.63 -7.74 -1.02
C ASP A 70 0.43 -8.03 0.07
N ILE A 71 1.13 -9.15 -0.07
CA ILE A 71 2.19 -9.57 0.86
C ILE A 71 3.61 -9.33 0.30
N GLY A 72 3.70 -8.72 -0.87
CA GLY A 72 4.92 -8.42 -1.62
C GLY A 72 5.02 -9.24 -2.91
N ASN A 73 5.80 -8.73 -3.88
CA ASN A 73 6.04 -9.36 -5.18
C ASN A 73 4.76 -9.62 -6.02
N GLY A 74 3.68 -8.88 -5.74
CA GLY A 74 2.38 -9.07 -6.40
C GLY A 74 1.63 -10.32 -5.94
N GLU A 75 2.06 -10.94 -4.84
CA GLU A 75 1.33 -12.04 -4.22
C GLU A 75 0.26 -11.49 -3.29
N PHE A 76 -0.96 -12.02 -3.41
CA PHE A 76 -2.08 -11.63 -2.57
C PHE A 76 -2.51 -12.78 -1.68
N LYS A 77 -2.85 -12.45 -0.43
CA LYS A 77 -3.39 -13.41 0.52
C LYS A 77 -4.64 -12.85 1.20
N GLU A 78 -5.57 -13.74 1.48
CA GLU A 78 -6.80 -13.43 2.20
C GLU A 78 -6.58 -13.61 3.71
N PHE A 79 -7.08 -12.66 4.47
CA PHE A 79 -7.00 -12.60 5.92
C PHE A 79 -8.36 -12.24 6.50
N ASN A 80 -8.72 -12.78 7.65
CA ASN A 80 -9.80 -12.16 8.42
C ASN A 80 -9.34 -10.80 8.98
N LYS A 81 -10.29 -9.97 9.42
CA LYS A 81 -9.99 -8.62 9.92
C LYS A 81 -8.89 -8.57 10.98
N LYS A 82 -8.93 -9.48 11.96
CA LYS A 82 -7.93 -9.50 13.04
C LYS A 82 -6.54 -9.79 12.48
N GLN A 83 -6.42 -10.80 11.62
CA GLN A 83 -5.15 -11.17 10.99
C GLN A 83 -4.62 -10.07 10.06
N ALA A 84 -5.51 -9.38 9.34
CA ALA A 84 -5.14 -8.25 8.47
C ALA A 84 -4.54 -7.11 9.30
N ILE A 85 -5.17 -6.74 10.41
CA ILE A 85 -4.66 -5.71 11.33
C ILE A 85 -3.29 -6.11 11.89
N GLU A 86 -3.14 -7.34 12.40
CA GLU A 86 -1.87 -7.83 12.94
C GLU A 86 -0.75 -7.82 11.88
N PHE A 87 -1.06 -8.18 10.64
CA PHE A 87 -0.12 -8.15 9.52
C PHE A 87 0.32 -6.72 9.21
N LEU A 88 -0.62 -5.78 9.08
CA LEU A 88 -0.34 -4.39 8.75
C LEU A 88 0.46 -3.70 9.87
N GLU A 89 0.10 -3.92 11.14
CA GLU A 89 0.85 -3.38 12.29
C GLU A 89 2.30 -3.90 12.29
N LYS A 90 2.50 -5.18 11.99
CA LYS A 90 3.84 -5.75 11.85
C LYS A 90 4.61 -5.09 10.71
N LYS A 91 3.98 -4.86 9.55
CA LYS A 91 4.61 -4.22 8.39
C LYS A 91 5.00 -2.78 8.63
N VAL A 92 4.10 -1.98 9.20
CA VAL A 92 4.40 -0.59 9.60
C VAL A 92 5.61 -0.57 10.53
N LYS A 93 5.63 -1.42 11.56
CA LYS A 93 6.74 -1.50 12.50
C LYS A 93 8.06 -1.95 11.85
N GLU A 94 8.02 -2.90 10.91
CA GLU A 94 9.19 -3.32 10.13
C GLU A 94 9.76 -2.16 9.31
N LEU A 95 8.91 -1.33 8.70
CA LEU A 95 9.33 -0.17 7.92
C LEU A 95 9.87 0.95 8.81
N GLU A 96 9.24 1.22 9.95
CA GLU A 96 9.74 2.20 10.93
C GLU A 96 11.12 1.84 11.50
N LEU A 97 11.45 0.55 11.59
CA LEU A 97 12.79 0.11 11.99
C LEU A 97 13.83 0.30 10.87
N LYS A 98 13.43 0.28 9.60
CA LYS A 98 14.32 0.50 8.45
C LYS A 98 14.58 1.98 8.19
N LEU A 99 13.66 2.85 8.60
CA LEU A 99 13.76 4.32 8.49
C LEU A 99 14.56 4.97 9.63
N LYS A 100 14.99 4.19 10.64
CA LYS A 100 15.84 4.65 11.76
C LYS A 100 17.31 4.33 11.51
#